data_AF-A0A2A2I391-F1
#
_entry.id   AF-A0A2A2I391-F1
#
_cell.length_a   1.000
_cell.length_b   1.000
_cell.length_c   1.000
_cell.angle_alpha   90.00
_cell.angle_beta   90.00
_cell.angle_gamma   90.00
#
_symmetry.space_group_name_H-M   'P 1'
#
loop_
_entity.id
_entity.type
_entity.pdbx_description
1 polymer ?
#
loop_
_entity_poly.entity_id
_entity_poly.type
_entity_poly.pdbx_seq_one_letter_code
_entity_poly.pdbx_strand_id
1 'polypeptide(L)'
;MMSTAVVALAGCADSGSDGGVGADPGDSQTASVQGASQKGPFQQGANVTARNLQADGAIGSESAATTTSDGRGSYSFDGLEWSGATRLRIEGTYFDEVQGSPSSESRYLDAVIAASQASEANINLFTHAQSQRVRTLMGNGLSFADARSQAEQEWQAIVGTSTPATELDILDGQSGSTESDNASLLLFSAAVLQSGLSQTDLDGLRDDFADDGQINGNAQSAYESLKTAAQDSQLLEDARDNLQTEFDTEPPNGDASDIGWIPGACEQTRLNVSNRQILCTSDDPLADLNRQSDKARTAAAVVFEKAGHYRIEISKSSGNAFGGNNWTLYNFNDQDTREQCESSAEQGSATGDSVVEGLTNRLNDDERTCLEVFYAPSPDSGGPSELRVGLVPINDGGPSLDEAVPLTLGERFTGKIGNYVGSGSDFPAYSYYRFQAPTDGTYRITVDGYSNLGSGSMRIALFEDQDNNGSITFFNDQERFDFTGGPGTDSTSTTLERSLSAGTYVVRVFNGTGYRATFEGDANYLTNLELSILVEQP
;
A
#
# COMPACT_ATOMS: atom_id res chain seq x y z
N MET A 1 -37.71 -23.73 -52.54
CA MET A 1 -37.87 -23.76 -51.07
C MET A 1 -36.83 -22.82 -50.50
N MET A 2 -37.28 -21.61 -50.14
CA MET A 2 -37.15 -21.00 -48.81
C MET A 2 -35.73 -20.50 -48.53
N SER A 3 -35.38 -19.25 -48.87
CA SER A 3 -35.88 -17.94 -48.38
C SER A 3 -35.19 -17.52 -47.08
N THR A 4 -34.24 -16.60 -47.24
CA THR A 4 -33.60 -15.75 -46.23
C THR A 4 -34.65 -14.89 -45.54
N ALA A 5 -34.58 -14.76 -44.21
CA ALA A 5 -35.43 -13.85 -43.45
C ALA A 5 -34.59 -13.08 -42.42
N VAL A 6 -34.65 -11.76 -42.56
CA VAL A 6 -34.21 -10.72 -41.64
C VAL A 6 -35.15 -10.69 -40.44
N VAL A 7 -34.63 -10.55 -39.22
CA VAL A 7 -35.44 -10.24 -38.03
C VAL A 7 -35.16 -8.81 -37.59
N ALA A 8 -36.22 -8.01 -37.60
CA ALA A 8 -36.28 -6.63 -37.17
C ALA A 8 -36.53 -6.54 -35.66
N LEU A 9 -35.94 -5.52 -35.01
CA LEU A 9 -36.29 -5.11 -33.65
C LEU A 9 -37.67 -4.42 -33.65
N ALA A 10 -38.58 -4.88 -32.81
CA ALA A 10 -39.85 -4.23 -32.52
C ALA A 10 -39.79 -3.59 -31.13
N GLY A 11 -39.95 -2.26 -31.10
CA GLY A 11 -40.26 -1.50 -29.90
C GLY A 11 -41.74 -1.61 -29.55
N CYS A 12 -42.05 -1.70 -28.26
CA CYS A 12 -43.40 -1.59 -27.74
C CYS A 12 -43.63 -0.15 -27.29
N ALA A 13 -44.40 0.59 -28.09
CA ALA A 13 -45.19 1.71 -27.63
C ALA A 13 -46.56 1.17 -27.22
N ASP A 14 -46.99 1.45 -25.99
CA ASP A 14 -48.37 1.22 -25.58
C ASP A 14 -49.06 2.57 -25.36
N SER A 15 -50.28 2.66 -25.84
CA SER A 15 -51.03 3.89 -26.03
C SER A 15 -52.41 3.77 -25.39
N GLY A 16 -52.73 4.74 -24.53
CA GLY A 16 -54.08 5.28 -24.42
C GLY A 16 -54.74 5.16 -23.04
N SER A 17 -54.93 6.29 -22.38
CA SER A 17 -56.29 6.81 -22.13
C SER A 17 -56.27 8.27 -21.71
N ASP A 18 -57.12 9.00 -22.41
CA ASP A 18 -57.36 10.44 -22.39
C ASP A 18 -58.27 10.83 -21.22
N GLY A 19 -58.01 11.99 -20.63
CA GLY A 19 -58.71 12.50 -19.45
C GLY A 19 -58.36 13.95 -19.22
N GLY A 20 -58.78 14.82 -20.14
CA GLY A 20 -58.51 16.25 -20.08
C GLY A 20 -59.17 16.96 -18.89
N VAL A 21 -58.37 17.80 -18.23
CA VAL A 21 -58.83 18.98 -17.47
C VAL A 21 -57.97 20.15 -17.92
N GLY A 22 -58.60 21.23 -18.39
CA GLY A 22 -57.94 22.48 -18.74
C GLY A 22 -57.86 23.46 -17.57
N ALA A 23 -56.94 24.44 -17.71
CA ALA A 23 -56.46 25.50 -16.80
C ALA A 23 -55.16 25.10 -16.07
N ASP A 24 -54.02 25.79 -16.16
CA ASP A 24 -53.71 27.23 -16.37
C ASP A 24 -52.25 27.38 -16.86
N PRO A 25 -51.86 28.30 -17.76
CA PRO A 25 -50.45 28.57 -18.06
C PRO A 25 -49.89 29.52 -17.01
N GLY A 26 -49.52 28.99 -15.84
CA GLY A 26 -49.13 29.85 -14.71
C GLY A 26 -48.41 29.19 -13.54
N ASP A 27 -47.94 27.95 -13.66
CA ASP A 27 -47.23 27.28 -12.56
C ASP A 27 -45.80 26.92 -13.00
N SER A 28 -44.92 27.93 -12.97
CA SER A 28 -43.49 27.69 -12.85
C SER A 28 -43.26 27.11 -11.46
N GLN A 29 -43.30 25.78 -11.37
CA GLN A 29 -42.93 25.03 -10.17
C GLN A 29 -41.48 25.35 -9.80
N THR A 30 -41.27 26.37 -8.97
CA THR A 30 -40.00 26.64 -8.31
C THR A 30 -39.79 25.54 -7.26
N ALA A 31 -39.02 24.50 -7.61
CA ALA A 31 -38.70 23.45 -6.65
C ALA A 31 -37.89 24.05 -5.49
N SER A 32 -38.26 23.72 -4.25
CA SER A 32 -37.49 24.09 -3.05
C SER A 32 -36.20 23.28 -3.01
N VAL A 33 -35.07 23.96 -2.80
CA VAL A 33 -33.76 23.33 -2.64
C VAL A 33 -33.42 23.29 -1.16
N GLN A 34 -33.19 22.10 -0.62
CA GLN A 34 -32.87 21.90 0.79
C GLN A 34 -31.90 20.73 1.00
N GLY A 35 -31.16 20.77 2.11
CA GLY A 35 -30.23 19.71 2.50
C GLY A 35 -29.47 20.06 3.78
N ALA A 36 -28.53 19.20 4.15
CA ALA A 36 -27.56 19.43 5.20
C ALA A 36 -26.20 19.80 4.60
N SER A 37 -25.40 20.57 5.35
CA SER A 37 -24.05 20.97 4.96
C SER A 37 -23.04 20.49 6.00
N GLN A 38 -22.09 19.65 5.56
CA GLN A 38 -21.35 18.74 6.45
C GLN A 38 -19.89 18.52 5.99
N LYS A 39 -18.96 19.18 6.67
CA LYS A 39 -17.59 18.69 6.88
C LYS A 39 -17.60 17.89 8.19
N GLY A 40 -17.67 18.58 9.31
CA GLY A 40 -18.69 18.32 10.33
C GLY A 40 -19.89 19.25 10.09
N PRO A 41 -21.01 19.14 10.82
CA PRO A 41 -22.16 20.03 10.59
C PRO A 41 -21.76 21.51 10.66
N PHE A 42 -22.09 22.29 9.62
CA PHE A 42 -21.81 23.72 9.61
C PHE A 42 -22.66 24.43 10.66
N GLN A 43 -22.05 25.40 11.36
CA GLN A 43 -22.68 26.11 12.46
C GLN A 43 -23.88 26.95 11.97
N GLN A 44 -24.85 27.19 12.86
CA GLN A 44 -26.02 28.02 12.56
C GLN A 44 -25.59 29.42 12.05
N GLY A 45 -26.22 29.89 10.98
CA GLY A 45 -25.90 31.18 10.36
C GLY A 45 -24.74 31.14 9.35
N ALA A 46 -24.17 29.97 9.05
CA ALA A 46 -23.23 29.81 7.95
C ALA A 46 -23.90 30.13 6.60
N ASN A 47 -23.17 30.79 5.69
CA ASN A 47 -23.73 31.36 4.47
C ASN A 47 -23.82 30.30 3.36
N VAL A 48 -25.02 30.09 2.81
CA VAL A 48 -25.24 29.20 1.67
C VAL A 48 -25.62 30.04 0.45
N THR A 49 -24.88 29.90 -0.65
CA THR A 49 -25.13 30.62 -1.90
C THR A 49 -25.41 29.66 -3.03
N ALA A 50 -26.43 29.96 -3.84
CA ALA A 50 -26.74 29.26 -5.07
C ALA A 50 -26.40 30.15 -6.27
N ARG A 51 -25.75 29.58 -7.29
CA ARG A 51 -25.41 30.25 -8.55
C ARG A 51 -25.80 29.37 -9.72
N ASN A 52 -26.51 29.92 -10.71
CA ASN A 52 -26.77 29.17 -11.93
C ASN A 52 -25.45 28.87 -12.68
N LEU A 53 -25.42 27.75 -13.40
CA LEU A 53 -24.32 27.39 -14.30
C LEU A 53 -24.78 27.51 -15.76
N GLN A 54 -23.88 28.00 -16.60
CA GLN A 54 -24.05 28.02 -18.05
C GLN A 54 -23.82 26.61 -18.62
N ALA A 55 -24.16 26.41 -19.90
CA ALA A 55 -24.03 25.11 -20.56
C ALA A 55 -22.59 24.57 -20.60
N ASP A 56 -21.59 25.46 -20.52
CA ASP A 56 -20.16 25.13 -20.46
C ASP A 56 -19.62 24.99 -19.02
N GLY A 57 -20.50 25.00 -18.00
CA GLY A 57 -20.10 24.90 -16.60
C GLY A 57 -19.55 26.21 -16.00
N ALA A 58 -19.54 27.31 -16.75
CA ALA A 58 -19.20 28.62 -16.22
C ALA A 58 -20.27 29.14 -15.25
N ILE A 59 -19.87 29.92 -14.26
CA ILE A 59 -20.79 30.54 -13.30
C ILE A 59 -21.61 31.62 -14.02
N GLY A 60 -22.93 31.47 -14.05
CA GLY A 60 -23.86 32.44 -14.61
C GLY A 60 -24.10 33.64 -13.70
N SER A 61 -25.04 34.51 -14.07
CA SER A 61 -25.33 35.76 -13.36
C SER A 61 -26.39 35.66 -12.25
N GLU A 62 -27.22 34.62 -12.27
CA GLU A 62 -28.32 34.47 -11.32
C GLU A 62 -27.78 33.91 -9.99
N SER A 63 -28.32 34.41 -8.89
CA SER A 63 -27.85 34.04 -7.56
C SER A 63 -28.92 34.17 -6.50
N ALA A 64 -28.89 33.28 -5.52
CA ALA A 64 -29.69 33.34 -4.30
C ALA A 64 -28.77 33.05 -3.10
N ALA A 65 -29.18 33.50 -1.91
CA ALA A 65 -28.46 33.21 -0.67
C ALA A 65 -29.45 32.89 0.46
N THR A 66 -29.03 32.01 1.35
CA THR A 66 -29.71 31.64 2.59
C THR A 66 -28.65 31.38 3.66
N THR A 67 -29.06 30.97 4.85
CA THR A 67 -28.13 30.54 5.91
C THR A 67 -28.56 29.21 6.48
N THR A 68 -27.64 28.50 7.13
CA THR A 68 -27.99 27.32 7.92
C THR A 68 -28.97 27.70 9.05
N SER A 69 -30.04 26.92 9.20
CA SER A 69 -31.14 27.19 10.14
C SER A 69 -30.87 26.69 11.56
N ASP A 70 -29.97 25.72 11.72
CA ASP A 70 -29.63 25.08 12.98
C ASP A 70 -28.15 24.67 13.04
N GLY A 71 -27.73 24.09 14.17
CA GLY A 71 -26.37 23.58 14.37
C GLY A 71 -26.07 22.28 13.63
N ARG A 72 -27.05 21.64 12.99
CA ARG A 72 -26.87 20.42 12.17
C ARG A 72 -26.54 20.75 10.71
N GLY A 73 -26.39 22.04 10.39
CA GLY A 73 -26.05 22.51 9.05
C GLY A 73 -27.20 22.44 8.06
N SER A 74 -28.45 22.29 8.52
CA SER A 74 -29.62 22.29 7.64
C SER A 74 -29.81 23.64 6.97
N TYR A 75 -30.16 23.66 5.69
CA TYR A 75 -30.46 24.89 4.95
C TYR A 75 -31.61 24.66 3.95
N SER A 76 -32.27 25.75 3.58
CA SER A 76 -33.29 25.74 2.53
C SER A 76 -33.35 27.06 1.77
N PHE A 77 -33.70 26.96 0.49
CA PHE A 77 -34.11 28.07 -0.36
C PHE A 77 -35.62 28.00 -0.57
N ASP A 78 -36.31 29.13 -0.46
CA ASP A 78 -37.76 29.28 -0.74
C ASP A 78 -38.11 29.17 -2.25
N GLY A 79 -37.23 28.54 -3.03
CA GLY A 79 -37.26 28.44 -4.48
C GLY A 79 -36.09 29.18 -5.13
N LEU A 80 -35.61 28.66 -6.27
CA LEU A 80 -34.66 29.35 -7.14
C LEU A 80 -35.42 29.94 -8.35
N GLU A 81 -35.08 31.17 -8.74
CA GLU A 81 -35.72 31.85 -9.88
C GLU A 81 -35.28 31.33 -11.26
N TRP A 82 -34.50 30.24 -11.29
CA TRP A 82 -33.97 29.62 -12.49
C TRP A 82 -34.06 28.09 -12.43
N SER A 83 -33.90 27.46 -13.59
CA SER A 83 -33.85 26.01 -13.73
C SER A 83 -32.49 25.55 -14.27
N GLY A 84 -32.11 24.32 -13.97
CA GLY A 84 -30.91 23.67 -14.53
C GLY A 84 -29.75 23.57 -13.54
N ALA A 85 -28.55 23.39 -14.10
CA ALA A 85 -27.32 23.19 -13.34
C ALA A 85 -27.06 24.38 -12.40
N THR A 86 -26.81 24.09 -11.13
CA THR A 86 -26.66 25.10 -10.07
C THR A 86 -25.50 24.71 -9.17
N ARG A 87 -24.57 25.63 -8.93
CA ARG A 87 -23.56 25.48 -7.88
C ARG A 87 -24.13 25.97 -6.57
N LEU A 88 -24.10 25.12 -5.55
CA LEU A 88 -24.29 25.51 -4.15
C LEU A 88 -22.91 25.68 -3.51
N ARG A 89 -22.76 26.70 -2.66
CA ARG A 89 -21.58 26.87 -1.80
C ARG A 89 -22.02 27.18 -0.38
N ILE A 90 -21.52 26.41 0.57
CA ILE A 90 -21.57 26.75 2.00
C ILE A 90 -20.23 27.35 2.41
N GLU A 91 -20.25 28.38 3.24
CA GLU A 91 -19.07 28.98 3.86
C GLU A 91 -19.36 29.36 5.31
N GLY A 92 -18.51 28.89 6.23
CA GLY A 92 -18.65 29.18 7.66
C GLY A 92 -17.74 28.33 8.53
N THR A 93 -17.88 28.49 9.85
CA THR A 93 -17.33 27.55 10.83
C THR A 93 -18.18 26.28 10.88
N TYR A 94 -17.57 25.19 11.30
CA TYR A 94 -18.17 23.86 11.33
C TYR A 94 -17.83 23.18 12.66
N PHE A 95 -18.54 22.14 13.04
CA PHE A 95 -18.14 21.31 14.19
C PHE A 95 -16.93 20.46 13.81
N ASP A 96 -15.85 20.53 14.58
CA ASP A 96 -14.68 19.66 14.41
C ASP A 96 -14.96 18.32 15.10
N GLU A 97 -15.27 17.30 14.31
CA GLU A 97 -15.63 15.97 14.80
C GLU A 97 -14.46 15.22 15.46
N VAL A 98 -13.21 15.65 15.27
CA VAL A 98 -12.04 15.06 15.95
C VAL A 98 -11.80 15.72 17.30
N GLN A 99 -11.93 17.05 17.39
CA GLN A 99 -11.71 17.80 18.63
C GLN A 99 -12.97 17.93 19.50
N GLY A 100 -14.15 17.61 18.97
CA GLY A 100 -15.43 17.72 19.68
C GLY A 100 -15.83 19.18 19.98
N SER A 101 -15.44 20.15 19.14
CA SER A 101 -15.75 21.57 19.36
C SER A 101 -15.86 22.35 18.05
N PRO A 102 -16.49 23.54 18.02
CA PRO A 102 -16.55 24.36 16.81
C PRO A 102 -15.16 24.76 16.31
N SER A 103 -14.97 24.71 14.99
CA SER A 103 -13.74 25.12 14.33
C SER A 103 -13.42 26.60 14.60
N SER A 104 -12.13 26.89 14.79
CA SER A 104 -11.64 28.27 14.89
C SER A 104 -11.50 28.95 13.52
N GLU A 105 -11.41 28.16 12.45
CA GLU A 105 -11.31 28.60 11.07
C GLU A 105 -12.60 28.35 10.29
N SER A 106 -12.89 29.24 9.34
CA SER A 106 -13.97 29.06 8.37
C SER A 106 -13.47 28.23 7.19
N ARG A 107 -14.33 27.36 6.65
CA ARG A 107 -14.10 26.59 5.42
C ARG A 107 -15.27 26.76 4.47
N TYR A 108 -15.08 26.36 3.22
CA TYR A 108 -16.16 26.31 2.26
C TYR A 108 -16.20 24.97 1.55
N LEU A 109 -17.41 24.53 1.19
CA LEU A 109 -17.65 23.36 0.34
C LEU A 109 -18.58 23.76 -0.80
N ASP A 110 -18.48 23.03 -1.90
CA ASP A 110 -19.30 23.24 -3.09
C ASP A 110 -20.09 21.97 -3.41
N ALA A 111 -21.26 22.11 -4.03
CA ALA A 111 -21.98 21.01 -4.66
C ALA A 111 -22.55 21.50 -6.00
N VAL A 112 -22.77 20.59 -6.94
CA VAL A 112 -23.45 20.91 -8.21
C VAL A 112 -24.71 20.06 -8.34
N ILE A 113 -25.87 20.74 -8.40
CA ILE A 113 -27.19 20.11 -8.40
C ILE A 113 -28.05 20.56 -9.58
N ALA A 114 -29.14 19.84 -9.82
CA ALA A 114 -30.24 20.31 -10.66
C ALA A 114 -31.19 21.14 -9.79
N ALA A 115 -31.46 22.40 -10.13
CA ALA A 115 -32.43 23.24 -9.40
C ALA A 115 -33.85 22.63 -9.35
N SER A 116 -34.18 21.69 -10.23
CA SER A 116 -35.50 21.04 -10.35
C SER A 116 -35.64 19.70 -9.62
N GLN A 117 -34.61 19.20 -8.91
CA GLN A 117 -34.60 17.91 -8.20
C GLN A 117 -33.84 18.08 -6.87
N ALA A 118 -34.51 18.59 -5.83
CA ALA A 118 -33.78 19.19 -4.71
C ALA A 118 -34.32 18.88 -3.30
N SER A 119 -34.98 17.73 -3.13
CA SER A 119 -35.36 17.23 -1.80
C SER A 119 -34.16 16.76 -0.97
N GLU A 120 -33.04 16.40 -1.61
CA GLU A 120 -31.81 15.87 -0.97
C GLU A 120 -30.57 16.45 -1.69
N ALA A 121 -30.18 17.67 -1.29
CA ALA A 121 -29.06 18.41 -1.86
C ALA A 121 -27.93 18.63 -0.84
N ASN A 122 -27.48 17.58 -0.16
CA ASN A 122 -26.44 17.74 0.86
C ASN A 122 -25.14 18.30 0.25
N ILE A 123 -24.47 19.16 1.02
CA ILE A 123 -23.15 19.73 0.66
C ILE A 123 -22.11 19.14 1.60
N ASN A 124 -21.29 18.24 1.09
CA ASN A 124 -20.23 17.56 1.85
C ASN A 124 -18.92 17.47 1.05
N LEU A 125 -17.89 16.86 1.64
CA LEU A 125 -16.56 16.74 1.04
C LEU A 125 -16.57 15.98 -0.29
N PHE A 126 -17.44 14.99 -0.47
CA PHE A 126 -17.57 14.25 -1.73
C PHE A 126 -18.22 15.11 -2.81
N THR A 127 -19.28 15.86 -2.48
CA THR A 127 -19.86 16.82 -3.43
C THR A 127 -18.88 17.92 -3.80
N HIS A 128 -18.00 18.33 -2.87
CA HIS A 128 -16.97 19.33 -3.11
C HIS A 128 -15.93 18.82 -4.10
N ALA A 129 -15.42 17.60 -3.92
CA ALA A 129 -14.50 16.96 -4.85
C ALA A 129 -15.11 16.87 -6.27
N GLN A 130 -16.36 16.44 -6.38
CA GLN A 130 -17.06 16.30 -7.67
C GLN A 130 -17.36 17.64 -8.36
N SER A 131 -17.50 18.72 -7.60
CA SER A 131 -18.08 19.99 -8.09
C SER A 131 -17.35 20.58 -9.31
N GLN A 132 -16.02 20.57 -9.31
CA GLN A 132 -15.23 21.09 -10.41
C GLN A 132 -15.16 20.10 -11.58
N ARG A 133 -15.16 18.79 -11.32
CA ARG A 133 -15.20 17.75 -12.36
C ARG A 133 -16.46 17.87 -13.22
N VAL A 134 -17.62 18.05 -12.61
CA VAL A 134 -18.88 18.28 -13.34
C VAL A 134 -18.76 19.49 -14.27
N ARG A 135 -18.20 20.60 -13.77
CA ARG A 135 -18.04 21.84 -14.55
C ARG A 135 -17.04 21.67 -15.70
N THR A 136 -15.92 20.98 -15.47
CA THR A 136 -14.94 20.67 -16.51
C THR A 136 -15.54 19.80 -17.61
N LEU A 137 -16.30 18.76 -17.26
CA LEU A 137 -16.98 17.89 -18.21
C LEU A 137 -18.03 18.65 -19.05
N MET A 138 -18.79 19.56 -18.43
CA MET A 138 -19.69 20.48 -19.15
C MET A 138 -18.92 21.39 -20.12
N GLY A 139 -17.78 21.94 -19.69
CA GLY A 139 -16.89 22.74 -20.54
C GLY A 139 -16.32 21.96 -21.72
N ASN A 140 -16.16 20.64 -21.57
CA ASN A 140 -15.78 19.70 -22.63
C ASN A 140 -16.96 19.29 -23.55
N GLY A 141 -18.15 19.83 -23.32
CA GLY A 141 -19.33 19.66 -24.17
C GLY A 141 -20.32 18.59 -23.73
N LEU A 142 -20.14 17.98 -22.55
CA LEU A 142 -21.13 17.04 -22.00
C LEU A 142 -22.37 17.80 -21.50
N SER A 143 -23.53 17.15 -21.55
CA SER A 143 -24.72 17.68 -20.89
C SER A 143 -24.51 17.67 -19.38
N PHE A 144 -25.20 18.55 -18.64
CA PHE A 144 -25.11 18.58 -17.18
C PHE A 144 -25.45 17.21 -16.55
N ALA A 145 -26.46 16.50 -17.06
CA ALA A 145 -26.85 15.19 -16.54
C ALA A 145 -25.75 14.15 -16.76
N ASP A 146 -25.14 14.11 -17.95
CA ASP A 146 -24.05 13.19 -18.27
C ASP A 146 -22.78 13.53 -17.48
N ALA A 147 -22.44 14.82 -17.38
CA ALA A 147 -21.29 15.31 -16.63
C ALA A 147 -21.41 14.97 -15.13
N ARG A 148 -22.61 15.15 -14.54
CA ARG A 148 -22.89 14.76 -13.15
C ARG A 148 -22.75 13.26 -12.98
N SER A 149 -23.41 12.47 -13.83
CA SER A 149 -23.38 11.01 -13.72
C SER A 149 -21.97 10.43 -13.85
N GLN A 150 -21.16 10.97 -14.77
CA GLN A 150 -19.77 10.56 -14.93
C GLN A 150 -18.92 10.93 -13.71
N ALA A 151 -18.96 12.18 -13.24
CA ALA A 151 -18.19 12.62 -12.07
C ALA A 151 -18.57 11.83 -10.81
N GLU A 152 -19.85 11.50 -10.66
CA GLU A 152 -20.37 10.70 -9.55
C GLU A 152 -19.84 9.27 -9.59
N GLN A 153 -19.91 8.59 -10.73
CA GLN A 153 -19.37 7.23 -10.90
C GLN A 153 -17.85 7.17 -10.72
N GLU A 154 -17.11 8.13 -11.28
CA GLU A 154 -15.65 8.23 -11.13
C GLU A 154 -15.28 8.38 -9.65
N TRP A 155 -15.96 9.28 -8.93
CA TRP A 155 -15.70 9.49 -7.50
C TRP A 155 -16.11 8.28 -6.65
N GLN A 156 -17.28 7.71 -6.89
CA GLN A 156 -17.76 6.49 -6.21
C GLN A 156 -16.77 5.34 -6.37
N ALA A 157 -16.14 5.19 -7.54
CA ALA A 157 -15.08 4.21 -7.74
C ALA A 157 -13.82 4.49 -6.90
N ILE A 158 -13.47 5.77 -6.70
CA ILE A 158 -12.33 6.18 -5.86
C ILE A 158 -12.62 5.93 -4.38
N VAL A 159 -13.82 6.27 -3.91
CA VAL A 159 -14.20 6.19 -2.48
C VAL A 159 -14.92 4.90 -2.09
N GLY A 160 -15.17 4.01 -3.04
CA GLY A 160 -15.83 2.73 -2.81
C GLY A 160 -17.26 2.86 -2.29
N THR A 161 -18.00 3.90 -2.71
CA THR A 161 -19.40 4.13 -2.32
C THR A 161 -20.36 3.87 -3.47
N SER A 162 -21.66 3.72 -3.16
CA SER A 162 -22.72 3.47 -4.16
C SER A 162 -23.86 4.49 -4.13
N THR A 163 -23.96 5.22 -3.04
CA THR A 163 -24.97 6.25 -2.80
C THR A 163 -24.52 7.58 -3.39
N PRO A 164 -25.42 8.37 -4.02
CA PRO A 164 -25.10 9.71 -4.48
C PRO A 164 -24.56 10.60 -3.36
N ALA A 165 -23.48 11.34 -3.64
CA ALA A 165 -22.86 12.19 -2.62
C ALA A 165 -23.82 13.25 -2.04
N THR A 166 -24.83 13.67 -2.81
CA THR A 166 -25.86 14.63 -2.34
C THR A 166 -26.88 14.03 -1.37
N GLU A 167 -26.91 12.71 -1.21
CA GLU A 167 -27.80 11.97 -0.31
C GLU A 167 -27.07 11.54 0.98
N LEU A 168 -25.74 11.64 1.02
CA LEU A 168 -24.93 11.24 2.19
C LEU A 168 -25.05 12.24 3.33
N ASP A 169 -25.17 11.71 4.55
CA ASP A 169 -25.34 12.45 5.79
C ASP A 169 -24.49 11.84 6.93
N ILE A 170 -23.53 12.60 7.46
CA ILE A 170 -22.62 12.13 8.52
C ILE A 170 -23.30 12.01 9.90
N LEU A 171 -24.52 12.50 10.07
CA LEU A 171 -25.31 12.39 11.30
C LEU A 171 -26.30 11.22 11.27
N ASP A 172 -26.42 10.52 10.14
CA ASP A 172 -27.40 9.46 9.93
C ASP A 172 -26.74 8.08 9.77
N GLY A 173 -26.83 7.28 10.84
CA GLY A 173 -26.45 5.87 10.85
C GLY A 173 -27.61 4.89 10.72
N GLN A 174 -28.85 5.35 10.54
CA GLN A 174 -30.03 4.48 10.58
C GLN A 174 -30.53 4.08 9.17
N SER A 175 -29.94 4.63 8.12
CA SER A 175 -30.42 4.55 6.74
C SER A 175 -30.01 3.28 5.97
N GLY A 176 -29.85 2.15 6.66
CA GLY A 176 -29.77 0.82 6.04
C GLY A 176 -28.61 0.70 5.04
N SER A 177 -28.90 0.62 3.74
CA SER A 177 -27.87 0.44 2.71
C SER A 177 -26.90 1.61 2.54
N THR A 178 -27.24 2.80 3.06
CA THR A 178 -26.38 4.00 2.98
C THR A 178 -25.48 4.17 4.19
N GLU A 179 -25.65 3.39 5.26
CA GLU A 179 -24.87 3.52 6.50
C GLU A 179 -23.36 3.41 6.25
N SER A 180 -22.95 2.44 5.44
CA SER A 180 -21.54 2.25 5.06
C SER A 180 -20.98 3.44 4.27
N ASP A 181 -21.76 4.00 3.34
CA ASP A 181 -21.33 5.15 2.54
C ASP A 181 -21.28 6.43 3.39
N ASN A 182 -22.19 6.58 4.37
CA ASN A 182 -22.15 7.64 5.37
C ASN A 182 -20.92 7.50 6.29
N ALA A 183 -20.57 6.27 6.70
CA ALA A 183 -19.35 6.00 7.48
C ALA A 183 -18.09 6.32 6.68
N SER A 184 -18.06 5.99 5.38
CA SER A 184 -16.98 6.35 4.46
C SER A 184 -16.79 7.87 4.38
N LEU A 185 -17.88 8.63 4.28
CA LEU A 185 -17.84 10.10 4.29
C LEU A 185 -17.37 10.66 5.65
N LEU A 186 -17.89 10.12 6.76
CA LEU A 186 -17.51 10.56 8.11
C LEU A 186 -16.02 10.34 8.36
N LEU A 187 -15.50 9.15 8.05
CA LEU A 187 -14.08 8.88 8.19
C LEU A 187 -13.24 9.76 7.27
N PHE A 188 -13.70 10.02 6.04
CA PHE A 188 -12.99 10.93 5.13
C PHE A 188 -12.89 12.33 5.73
N SER A 189 -13.97 12.83 6.34
CA SER A 189 -13.96 14.14 6.98
C SER A 189 -13.04 14.19 8.21
N ALA A 190 -13.12 13.16 9.07
CA ALA A 190 -12.25 13.05 10.23
C ALA A 190 -10.77 12.95 9.82
N ALA A 191 -10.46 12.21 8.76
CA ALA A 191 -9.12 12.10 8.19
C ALA A 191 -8.60 13.45 7.66
N VAL A 192 -9.45 14.27 7.04
CA VAL A 192 -9.09 15.65 6.63
C VAL A 192 -8.67 16.50 7.83
N LEU A 193 -9.34 16.34 8.97
CA LEU A 193 -8.99 17.05 10.20
C LEU A 193 -7.70 16.52 10.82
N GLN A 194 -7.61 15.20 10.98
CA GLN A 194 -6.47 14.53 11.58
C GLN A 194 -5.16 14.76 10.81
N SER A 195 -5.24 14.83 9.48
CA SER A 195 -4.09 15.15 8.60
C SER A 195 -3.77 16.65 8.51
N GLY A 196 -4.64 17.53 9.04
CA GLY A 196 -4.44 18.97 9.03
C GLY A 196 -4.56 19.63 7.65
N LEU A 197 -5.29 19.04 6.71
CA LEU A 197 -5.45 19.61 5.37
C LEU A 197 -6.14 20.98 5.40
N SER A 198 -5.54 21.94 4.69
CA SER A 198 -6.04 23.30 4.51
C SER A 198 -7.14 23.37 3.44
N GLN A 199 -7.79 24.54 3.31
CA GLN A 199 -8.74 24.75 2.20
C GLN A 199 -8.04 24.63 0.84
N THR A 200 -6.77 25.04 0.76
CA THR A 200 -5.98 24.92 -0.46
C THR A 200 -5.72 23.47 -0.82
N ASP A 201 -5.52 22.59 0.16
CA ASP A 201 -5.32 21.16 -0.10
C ASP A 201 -6.62 20.48 -0.56
N LEU A 202 -7.76 20.86 0.02
CA LEU A 202 -9.09 20.41 -0.44
C LEU A 202 -9.41 20.89 -1.86
N ASP A 203 -9.09 22.16 -2.15
CA ASP A 203 -9.22 22.71 -3.50
C ASP A 203 -8.28 22.00 -4.48
N GLY A 204 -7.08 21.63 -4.04
CA GLY A 204 -6.13 20.84 -4.83
C GLY A 204 -6.64 19.45 -5.17
N LEU A 205 -7.20 18.72 -4.19
CA LEU A 205 -7.84 17.41 -4.42
C LEU A 205 -9.01 17.51 -5.41
N ARG A 206 -9.85 18.54 -5.26
CA ARG A 206 -10.97 18.81 -6.18
C ARG A 206 -10.46 19.09 -7.60
N ASP A 207 -9.45 19.96 -7.74
CA ASP A 207 -8.98 20.42 -9.03
C ASP A 207 -8.18 19.35 -9.77
N ASP A 208 -7.47 18.49 -9.05
CA ASP A 208 -6.82 17.27 -9.57
C ASP A 208 -7.89 16.29 -10.06
N PHE A 209 -8.87 15.92 -9.22
CA PHE A 209 -9.98 15.06 -9.67
C PHE A 209 -10.71 15.62 -10.90
N ALA A 210 -10.83 16.95 -11.00
CA ALA A 210 -11.50 17.58 -12.11
C ALA A 210 -10.81 17.38 -13.46
N ASP A 211 -9.48 17.16 -13.49
CA ASP A 211 -8.71 17.13 -14.72
C ASP A 211 -8.95 15.85 -15.54
N ASP A 212 -8.90 14.69 -14.90
CA ASP A 212 -8.93 13.38 -15.54
C ASP A 212 -9.83 12.36 -14.84
N GLY A 213 -10.37 12.69 -13.66
CA GLY A 213 -11.22 11.81 -12.87
C GLY A 213 -10.44 10.87 -11.95
N GLN A 214 -9.17 11.17 -11.66
CA GLN A 214 -8.30 10.41 -10.76
C GLN A 214 -7.75 11.32 -9.66
N ILE A 215 -7.16 10.72 -8.62
CA ILE A 215 -6.36 11.46 -7.63
C ILE A 215 -4.90 11.04 -7.81
N ASN A 216 -4.10 11.90 -8.41
CA ASN A 216 -2.72 11.64 -8.76
C ASN A 216 -1.87 12.93 -8.64
N GLY A 217 -0.69 12.94 -9.26
CA GLY A 217 0.09 14.16 -9.46
C GLY A 217 0.27 15.03 -8.22
N ASN A 218 -0.27 16.25 -8.27
CA ASN A 218 -0.07 17.24 -7.21
C ASN A 218 -0.95 17.00 -5.98
N ALA A 219 -2.08 16.31 -6.12
CA ALA A 219 -2.95 15.98 -5.00
C ALA A 219 -2.58 14.66 -4.32
N GLN A 220 -1.69 13.87 -4.93
CA GLN A 220 -1.26 12.57 -4.42
C GLN A 220 -0.79 12.62 -2.96
N SER A 221 0.07 13.58 -2.58
CA SER A 221 0.60 13.65 -1.22
C SER A 221 -0.48 14.01 -0.17
N ALA A 222 -1.44 14.87 -0.54
CA ALA A 222 -2.56 15.21 0.32
C ALA A 222 -3.47 13.98 0.51
N TYR A 223 -3.74 13.25 -0.57
CA TYR A 223 -4.54 12.04 -0.54
C TYR A 223 -3.86 10.89 0.23
N GLU A 224 -2.55 10.72 0.10
CA GLU A 224 -1.76 9.78 0.90
C GLU A 224 -1.83 10.14 2.39
N SER A 225 -1.74 11.44 2.74
CA SER A 225 -1.88 11.90 4.13
C SER A 225 -3.27 11.59 4.70
N LEU A 226 -4.34 11.70 3.89
CA LEU A 226 -5.69 11.27 4.27
C LEU A 226 -5.76 9.77 4.53
N LYS A 227 -5.21 8.96 3.62
CA LYS A 227 -5.17 7.50 3.80
C LYS A 227 -4.43 7.10 5.05
N THR A 228 -3.29 7.74 5.34
CA THR A 228 -2.52 7.50 6.57
C THR A 228 -3.30 7.92 7.82
N ALA A 229 -3.98 9.06 7.80
CA ALA A 229 -4.81 9.49 8.94
C ALA A 229 -5.98 8.51 9.18
N ALA A 230 -6.61 8.03 8.12
CA ALA A 230 -7.71 7.08 8.20
C ALA A 230 -7.32 5.68 8.69
N GLN A 231 -6.02 5.37 8.79
CA GLN A 231 -5.51 4.12 9.38
C GLN A 231 -5.61 4.09 10.90
N ASP A 232 -5.84 5.23 11.57
CA ASP A 232 -6.08 5.24 13.00
C ASP A 232 -7.42 4.54 13.30
N SER A 233 -7.34 3.37 13.95
CA SER A 233 -8.49 2.53 14.26
C SER A 233 -9.52 3.18 15.18
N GLN A 234 -9.17 4.28 15.85
CA GLN A 234 -10.07 5.00 16.74
C GLN A 234 -10.70 6.23 16.09
N LEU A 235 -10.21 6.67 14.92
CA LEU A 235 -10.63 7.94 14.33
C LEU A 235 -12.12 8.00 14.00
N LEU A 236 -12.69 6.92 13.45
CA LEU A 236 -14.12 6.86 13.15
C LEU A 236 -14.97 6.81 14.44
N GLU A 237 -14.53 6.06 15.44
CA GLU A 237 -15.20 5.92 16.73
C GLU A 237 -15.19 7.25 17.50
N ASP A 238 -14.04 7.91 17.58
CA ASP A 238 -13.89 9.23 18.20
C ASP A 238 -14.76 10.29 17.51
N ALA A 239 -14.78 10.28 16.17
CA ALA A 239 -15.61 11.21 15.39
C ALA A 239 -17.11 10.99 15.65
N ARG A 240 -17.53 9.73 15.67
CA ARG A 240 -18.90 9.33 15.99
C ARG A 240 -19.30 9.75 17.41
N ASP A 241 -18.46 9.48 18.41
CA ASP A 241 -18.74 9.80 19.82
C ASP A 241 -18.89 11.31 20.03
N ASN A 242 -18.04 12.11 19.39
CA ASN A 242 -18.13 13.57 19.44
C ASN A 242 -19.42 14.09 18.78
N LEU A 243 -19.79 13.57 17.61
CA LEU A 243 -21.04 13.95 16.94
C LEU A 243 -22.28 13.53 17.74
N GLN A 244 -22.29 12.32 18.29
CA GLN A 244 -23.37 11.82 19.12
C GLN A 244 -23.54 12.68 20.39
N THR A 245 -22.43 13.07 21.01
CA THR A 245 -22.42 13.91 22.21
C THR A 245 -23.02 15.30 21.95
N GLU A 246 -22.68 15.93 20.82
CA GLU A 246 -23.14 17.29 20.52
C GLU A 246 -24.58 17.32 19.98
N PHE A 247 -24.94 16.38 19.10
CA PHE A 247 -26.16 16.51 18.29
C PHE A 247 -27.32 15.60 18.72
N ASP A 248 -27.11 14.70 19.69
CA ASP A 248 -28.10 13.70 20.13
C ASP A 248 -28.67 12.90 18.95
N THR A 249 -27.77 12.47 18.06
CA THR A 249 -28.06 11.63 16.89
C THR A 249 -27.38 10.27 17.01
N GLU A 250 -27.63 9.39 16.05
CA GLU A 250 -26.87 8.15 15.87
C GLU A 250 -26.08 8.29 14.56
N PRO A 251 -24.82 8.79 14.60
CA PRO A 251 -23.97 8.87 13.42
C PRO A 251 -23.70 7.46 12.84
N PRO A 252 -23.27 7.34 11.57
CA PRO A 252 -23.04 6.06 10.92
C PRO A 252 -22.00 5.22 11.67
N ASN A 253 -22.27 3.92 11.77
CA ASN A 253 -21.30 2.95 12.23
C ASN A 253 -20.58 2.32 11.03
N GLY A 254 -19.35 1.86 11.20
CA GLY A 254 -18.63 1.17 10.13
C GLY A 254 -17.31 0.60 10.61
N ASP A 255 -16.86 -0.47 9.94
CA ASP A 255 -15.50 -0.97 10.09
C ASP A 255 -14.61 -0.34 9.02
N ALA A 256 -13.50 0.26 9.42
CA ALA A 256 -12.55 0.89 8.49
C ALA A 256 -12.03 -0.08 7.40
N SER A 257 -12.08 -1.39 7.65
CA SER A 257 -11.73 -2.43 6.67
C SER A 257 -12.66 -2.50 5.45
N ASP A 258 -13.88 -1.97 5.55
CA ASP A 258 -14.89 -2.00 4.48
C ASP A 258 -14.96 -0.69 3.68
N ILE A 259 -14.15 0.31 4.04
CA ILE A 259 -14.14 1.63 3.41
C ILE A 259 -13.17 1.62 2.21
N GLY A 260 -13.72 1.67 0.99
CA GLY A 260 -12.97 1.37 -0.23
C GLY A 260 -11.82 2.30 -0.62
N TRP A 261 -11.72 3.51 -0.06
CA TRP A 261 -10.54 4.39 -0.25
C TRP A 261 -9.43 4.18 0.78
N ILE A 262 -9.69 3.42 1.85
CA ILE A 262 -8.63 2.96 2.73
C ILE A 262 -7.95 1.78 2.02
N PRO A 263 -6.63 1.81 1.84
CA PRO A 263 -5.94 0.64 1.32
C PRO A 263 -6.23 -0.55 2.23
N GLY A 264 -6.73 -1.66 1.66
CA GLY A 264 -6.90 -2.91 2.41
C GLY A 264 -5.57 -3.39 2.98
N ALA A 265 -5.59 -4.33 3.93
CA ALA A 265 -4.38 -4.80 4.64
C ALA A 265 -3.24 -5.20 3.68
N CYS A 266 -3.59 -5.73 2.49
CA CYS A 266 -2.62 -6.03 1.45
C CYS A 266 -1.93 -4.79 0.85
N GLU A 267 -2.70 -3.76 0.47
CA GLU A 267 -2.15 -2.52 -0.10
C GLU A 267 -1.40 -1.72 0.99
N GLN A 268 -1.82 -1.80 2.25
CA GLN A 268 -1.05 -1.28 3.39
C GLN A 268 0.33 -1.95 3.51
N THR A 269 0.38 -3.27 3.31
CA THR A 269 1.65 -4.00 3.33
C THR A 269 2.52 -3.63 2.12
N ARG A 270 1.93 -3.38 0.93
CA ARG A 270 2.65 -2.82 -0.22
C ARG A 270 3.24 -1.44 0.07
N LEU A 271 2.47 -0.54 0.68
CA LEU A 271 2.88 0.84 0.94
C LEU A 271 3.96 0.95 2.04
N ASN A 272 3.93 0.08 3.05
CA ASN A 272 4.89 0.06 4.14
C ASN A 272 6.24 -0.60 3.78
N VAL A 273 6.32 -1.25 2.64
CA VAL A 273 7.53 -1.94 2.19
C VAL A 273 8.05 -1.25 0.94
N SER A 274 9.02 -0.35 1.12
CA SER A 274 9.74 0.26 0.01
C SER A 274 10.31 -0.86 -0.88
N ASN A 275 10.02 -0.80 -2.19
CA ASN A 275 10.61 -1.67 -3.22
C ASN A 275 10.18 -3.15 -3.21
N ARG A 276 8.93 -3.49 -2.87
CA ARG A 276 8.42 -4.88 -3.01
C ARG A 276 6.98 -4.95 -3.50
N GLN A 277 6.74 -5.77 -4.53
CA GLN A 277 5.38 -6.19 -4.88
C GLN A 277 4.98 -7.35 -3.97
N ILE A 278 4.01 -7.09 -3.10
CA ILE A 278 3.32 -8.10 -2.30
C ILE A 278 2.05 -8.47 -3.07
N LEU A 279 1.91 -9.74 -3.46
CA LEU A 279 0.63 -10.28 -3.92
C LEU A 279 0.02 -11.03 -2.75
N CYS A 280 -1.16 -10.60 -2.31
CA CYS A 280 -1.94 -11.32 -1.30
C CYS A 280 -2.94 -12.25 -1.99
N THR A 281 -3.17 -13.41 -1.40
CA THR A 281 -4.19 -14.36 -1.88
C THR A 281 -5.62 -13.90 -1.58
N SER A 282 -5.78 -12.86 -0.76
CA SER A 282 -7.05 -12.23 -0.38
C SER A 282 -6.81 -10.80 0.12
N ASP A 283 -7.89 -10.03 0.28
CA ASP A 283 -7.86 -8.66 0.81
C ASP A 283 -7.61 -8.61 2.33
N ASP A 284 -7.81 -9.73 3.05
CA ASP A 284 -7.54 -9.90 4.49
C ASP A 284 -6.72 -11.19 4.79
N PRO A 285 -5.40 -11.14 4.59
CA PRO A 285 -4.51 -12.27 4.86
C PRO A 285 -4.44 -12.66 6.34
N LEU A 286 -4.79 -11.77 7.27
CA LEU A 286 -4.82 -12.06 8.71
C LEU A 286 -6.08 -12.86 9.09
N ALA A 287 -7.25 -12.52 8.56
CA ALA A 287 -8.46 -13.33 8.72
C ALA A 287 -8.26 -14.74 8.16
N ASP A 288 -7.55 -14.87 7.04
CA ASP A 288 -7.22 -16.17 6.46
C ASP A 288 -6.34 -17.03 7.38
N LEU A 289 -5.34 -16.44 8.03
CA LEU A 289 -4.50 -17.12 9.03
C LEU A 289 -5.26 -17.46 10.32
N ASN A 290 -6.21 -16.62 10.71
CA ASN A 290 -7.04 -16.80 11.91
C ASN A 290 -8.15 -17.85 11.73
N ARG A 291 -8.40 -18.32 10.51
CA ARG A 291 -9.39 -19.37 10.25
C ARG A 291 -9.00 -20.63 11.02
N GLN A 292 -9.89 -21.13 11.89
CA GLN A 292 -9.68 -22.37 12.64
C GLN A 292 -9.73 -23.61 11.73
N SER A 293 -8.71 -23.77 10.89
CA SER A 293 -8.51 -24.88 9.99
C SER A 293 -7.03 -25.26 9.98
N ASP A 294 -6.76 -26.56 9.97
CA ASP A 294 -5.45 -27.15 9.67
C ASP A 294 -4.89 -26.73 8.30
N LYS A 295 -5.75 -26.14 7.45
CA LYS A 295 -5.46 -25.63 6.12
C LYS A 295 -5.45 -24.10 6.01
N ALA A 296 -5.50 -23.34 7.12
CA ALA A 296 -5.29 -21.90 7.05
C ALA A 296 -3.91 -21.63 6.42
N ARG A 297 -3.88 -20.93 5.31
CA ARG A 297 -2.66 -20.56 4.57
C ARG A 297 -2.84 -19.11 4.15
N THR A 298 -1.78 -18.33 4.28
CA THR A 298 -1.68 -17.07 3.54
C THR A 298 -0.37 -17.08 2.78
N ALA A 299 -0.41 -16.65 1.53
CA ALA A 299 0.80 -16.50 0.74
C ALA A 299 1.03 -15.02 0.45
N ALA A 300 2.27 -14.60 0.64
CA ALA A 300 2.78 -13.34 0.13
C ALA A 300 3.71 -13.67 -1.03
N ALA A 301 3.36 -13.26 -2.25
CA ALA A 301 4.37 -13.26 -3.31
C ALA A 301 5.41 -12.19 -2.99
N VAL A 302 6.68 -12.52 -3.18
CA VAL A 302 7.79 -11.62 -2.92
C VAL A 302 8.64 -11.54 -4.18
N VAL A 303 8.67 -10.37 -4.80
CA VAL A 303 9.53 -10.09 -5.96
C VAL A 303 10.86 -9.51 -5.47
N PHE A 304 11.97 -10.09 -5.93
CA PHE A 304 13.31 -9.61 -5.60
C PHE A 304 13.83 -8.68 -6.70
N GLU A 305 14.31 -7.50 -6.31
CA GLU A 305 14.84 -6.52 -7.28
C GLU A 305 16.32 -6.75 -7.63
N LYS A 306 17.03 -7.55 -6.83
CA LYS A 306 18.46 -7.81 -7.00
C LYS A 306 18.79 -9.26 -6.70
N ALA A 307 19.62 -9.85 -7.54
CA ALA A 307 20.14 -11.17 -7.27
C ALA A 307 21.00 -11.15 -5.98
N GLY A 308 20.87 -12.17 -5.14
CA GLY A 308 21.51 -12.13 -3.82
C GLY A 308 21.19 -13.29 -2.90
N HIS A 309 21.91 -13.33 -1.77
CA HIS A 309 21.56 -14.17 -0.63
C HIS A 309 20.81 -13.31 0.39
N TYR A 310 19.61 -13.75 0.76
CA TYR A 310 18.73 -13.01 1.67
C TYR A 310 18.37 -13.87 2.87
N ARG A 311 18.23 -13.19 4.00
CA ARG A 311 17.50 -13.68 5.15
C ARG A 311 16.07 -13.18 5.05
N ILE A 312 15.11 -14.09 5.04
CA ILE A 312 13.72 -13.75 5.29
C ILE A 312 13.58 -13.48 6.79
N GLU A 313 12.81 -12.48 7.18
CA GLU A 313 12.47 -12.20 8.58
C GLU A 313 10.95 -12.16 8.70
N ILE A 314 10.36 -13.05 9.49
CA ILE A 314 8.93 -12.98 9.77
C ILE A 314 8.77 -12.69 11.26
N SER A 315 8.05 -11.62 11.61
CA SER A 315 7.74 -11.26 13.00
C SER A 315 6.25 -10.92 13.16
N LYS A 316 5.76 -10.94 14.39
CA LYS A 316 4.35 -10.70 14.76
C LYS A 316 4.27 -9.76 15.97
N SER A 317 3.13 -9.10 16.16
CA SER A 317 2.90 -8.27 17.35
C SER A 317 2.25 -8.99 18.53
N SER A 318 1.62 -10.17 18.33
CA SER A 318 0.95 -10.94 19.39
C SER A 318 0.70 -12.43 19.02
N GLY A 319 0.32 -13.28 20.00
CA GLY A 319 -0.06 -14.70 19.83
C GLY A 319 1.01 -15.72 20.26
N ASN A 320 0.66 -17.00 20.51
CA ASN A 320 1.63 -18.05 20.90
C ASN A 320 2.49 -18.52 19.70
N ALA A 321 3.65 -19.12 20.00
CA ALA A 321 4.61 -19.61 19.02
C ALA A 321 3.99 -20.50 17.92
N PHE A 322 4.49 -20.31 16.69
CA PHE A 322 4.32 -21.18 15.54
C PHE A 322 4.54 -22.66 15.95
N GLY A 323 3.47 -23.45 16.06
CA GLY A 323 3.59 -24.90 16.28
C GLY A 323 3.88 -25.60 14.95
N GLY A 324 5.13 -26.03 14.69
CA GLY A 324 5.49 -26.84 13.50
C GLY A 324 6.26 -26.11 12.39
N ASN A 325 6.48 -26.80 11.25
CA ASN A 325 7.14 -26.26 10.06
C ASN A 325 6.18 -25.27 9.37
N ASN A 326 6.48 -23.97 9.40
CA ASN A 326 5.46 -22.90 9.27
C ASN A 326 5.70 -21.88 8.15
N TRP A 327 6.52 -22.21 7.16
CA TRP A 327 6.61 -21.46 5.90
C TRP A 327 7.21 -22.33 4.79
N THR A 328 6.84 -22.02 3.55
CA THR A 328 7.40 -22.65 2.35
C THR A 328 7.72 -21.56 1.33
N LEU A 329 8.95 -21.56 0.80
CA LEU A 329 9.31 -20.70 -0.32
C LEU A 329 9.21 -21.51 -1.61
N TYR A 330 8.47 -20.97 -2.59
CA TYR A 330 8.27 -21.60 -3.90
C TYR A 330 8.83 -20.73 -5.02
N ASN A 331 9.46 -21.36 -6.01
CA ASN A 331 9.84 -20.68 -7.25
C ASN A 331 8.66 -20.66 -8.23
N PHE A 332 8.47 -19.55 -8.94
CA PHE A 332 7.37 -19.37 -9.89
C PHE A 332 7.84 -19.55 -11.33
N ASN A 333 7.06 -20.26 -12.15
CA ASN A 333 7.21 -20.27 -13.60
C ASN A 333 5.86 -19.88 -14.22
N ASP A 334 5.88 -18.85 -15.06
CA ASP A 334 4.71 -18.02 -15.39
C ASP A 334 3.69 -18.70 -16.31
N GLN A 335 2.39 -18.60 -15.98
CA GLN A 335 1.25 -18.38 -16.90
C GLN A 335 -0.10 -18.14 -16.19
N ASP A 336 -0.26 -18.38 -14.89
CA ASP A 336 -1.56 -18.18 -14.22
C ASP A 336 -1.42 -17.53 -12.84
N THR A 337 -1.88 -16.28 -12.72
CA THR A 337 -1.82 -15.48 -11.47
C THR A 337 -2.88 -15.88 -10.44
N ARG A 338 -3.65 -16.96 -10.70
CA ARG A 338 -4.69 -17.47 -9.79
C ARG A 338 -4.36 -18.82 -9.15
N GLU A 339 -3.35 -19.54 -9.64
CA GLU A 339 -2.96 -20.83 -9.06
C GLU A 339 -1.87 -20.63 -8.00
N GLN A 340 -2.09 -21.31 -6.86
CA GLN A 340 -1.26 -21.27 -5.67
C GLN A 340 0.18 -21.68 -5.99
N CYS A 341 1.09 -21.25 -5.12
CA CYS A 341 2.53 -21.40 -5.24
C CYS A 341 2.94 -22.87 -5.46
N GLU A 342 3.12 -23.27 -6.72
CA GLU A 342 3.46 -24.66 -7.08
C GLU A 342 4.60 -24.69 -8.10
N SER A 343 5.84 -24.76 -7.62
CA SER A 343 6.87 -25.64 -8.18
C SER A 343 8.21 -25.48 -7.44
N SER A 344 8.71 -26.58 -6.87
CA SER A 344 9.90 -26.68 -5.99
C SER A 344 9.81 -25.87 -4.70
N ALA A 345 10.01 -26.56 -3.56
CA ALA A 345 9.80 -26.03 -2.22
C ALA A 345 11.11 -26.06 -1.43
N GLU A 346 11.56 -24.92 -0.92
CA GLU A 346 12.41 -24.88 0.26
C GLU A 346 11.52 -24.83 1.50
N GLN A 347 11.74 -25.79 2.42
CA GLN A 347 10.97 -25.90 3.66
C GLN A 347 11.84 -25.51 4.85
N GLY A 348 11.35 -24.60 5.69
CA GLY A 348 11.99 -24.24 6.95
C GLY A 348 11.04 -24.39 8.14
N SER A 349 11.60 -24.34 9.35
CA SER A 349 10.82 -24.38 10.60
C SER A 349 11.24 -23.26 11.54
N ALA A 350 10.28 -22.74 12.28
CA ALA A 350 10.50 -21.69 13.27
C ALA A 350 9.80 -22.07 14.58
N THR A 351 10.42 -21.72 15.70
CA THR A 351 9.85 -21.91 17.05
C THR A 351 10.04 -20.60 17.84
N GLY A 352 8.95 -20.03 18.35
CA GLY A 352 8.98 -18.85 19.25
C GLY A 352 8.35 -17.56 18.69
N ASP A 353 8.69 -16.43 19.33
CA ASP A 353 8.37 -15.05 18.94
C ASP A 353 9.41 -14.45 17.97
N SER A 354 10.22 -15.32 17.37
CA SER A 354 11.50 -14.92 16.79
C SER A 354 11.51 -15.08 15.28
N VAL A 355 12.08 -14.06 14.66
CA VAL A 355 12.62 -13.98 13.29
C VAL A 355 12.78 -15.36 12.65
N VAL A 356 11.94 -15.62 11.66
CA VAL A 356 12.06 -16.82 10.82
C VAL A 356 13.25 -16.67 9.89
N GLU A 357 14.45 -17.06 10.31
CA GLU A 357 15.66 -16.94 9.50
C GLU A 357 15.76 -18.08 8.46
N GLY A 358 15.07 -17.92 7.33
CA GLY A 358 15.24 -18.75 6.15
C GLY A 358 16.29 -18.13 5.21
N LEU A 359 17.38 -18.84 4.97
CA LEU A 359 18.30 -18.51 3.88
C LEU A 359 17.69 -19.04 2.60
N THR A 360 17.42 -18.14 1.66
CA THR A 360 17.05 -18.56 0.32
C THR A 360 18.31 -19.01 -0.42
N ASN A 361 18.18 -19.98 -1.32
CA ASN A 361 19.11 -20.15 -2.43
C ASN A 361 19.36 -18.80 -3.16
N ARG A 362 20.36 -18.74 -4.07
CA ARG A 362 20.56 -17.57 -4.96
C ARG A 362 19.21 -17.20 -5.58
N LEU A 363 18.70 -16.05 -5.20
CA LEU A 363 17.54 -15.45 -5.86
C LEU A 363 18.07 -14.66 -7.04
N ASN A 364 17.48 -14.81 -8.22
CA ASN A 364 17.87 -14.06 -9.41
C ASN A 364 16.97 -12.81 -9.57
N ASP A 365 17.48 -11.78 -10.24
CA ASP A 365 16.84 -10.47 -10.46
C ASP A 365 15.56 -10.52 -11.31
N ASP A 366 15.33 -11.64 -12.02
CA ASP A 366 14.11 -11.91 -12.80
C ASP A 366 13.28 -13.08 -12.23
N GLU A 367 13.69 -13.70 -11.12
CA GLU A 367 13.02 -14.85 -10.54
C GLU A 367 11.95 -14.42 -9.55
N ARG A 368 10.68 -14.64 -9.91
CA ARG A 368 9.55 -14.43 -9.01
C ARG A 368 9.46 -15.61 -8.05
N THR A 369 9.42 -15.34 -6.75
CA THR A 369 9.17 -16.40 -5.75
C THR A 369 7.98 -16.04 -4.88
N CYS A 370 7.38 -17.07 -4.30
CA CYS A 370 6.28 -16.94 -3.37
C CYS A 370 6.71 -17.44 -2.00
N LEU A 371 6.55 -16.60 -0.98
CA LEU A 371 6.65 -16.99 0.42
C LEU A 371 5.25 -17.33 0.93
N GLU A 372 4.97 -18.63 1.05
CA GLU A 372 3.78 -19.09 1.75
C GLU A 372 4.07 -19.16 3.25
N VAL A 373 3.27 -18.45 4.04
CA VAL A 373 3.32 -18.52 5.49
C VAL A 373 2.18 -19.41 5.97
N PHE A 374 2.54 -20.48 6.68
CA PHE A 374 1.59 -21.37 7.29
C PHE A 374 1.44 -21.04 8.77
N TYR A 375 0.22 -20.76 9.19
CA TYR A 375 -0.13 -20.65 10.59
C TYR A 375 -1.20 -21.67 10.95
N ALA A 376 -0.90 -22.54 11.91
CA ALA A 376 -1.89 -23.39 12.58
C ALA A 376 -2.16 -22.78 13.97
N PRO A 377 -3.26 -22.04 14.15
CA PRO A 377 -3.64 -21.58 15.48
C PRO A 377 -3.83 -22.79 16.40
N SER A 378 -3.26 -22.73 17.60
CA SER A 378 -3.75 -23.59 18.69
C SER A 378 -5.20 -23.14 19.00
N PRO A 379 -6.13 -24.08 19.31
CA PRO A 379 -7.53 -23.76 19.59
C PRO A 379 -7.73 -22.65 20.62
N ASP A 380 -6.76 -22.45 21.51
CA ASP A 380 -6.85 -21.55 22.67
C ASP A 380 -5.98 -20.29 22.54
N SER A 381 -5.36 -20.02 21.39
CA SER A 381 -4.30 -18.98 21.30
C SER A 381 -4.53 -17.86 20.29
N GLY A 382 -5.58 -17.94 19.45
CA GLY A 382 -5.80 -17.00 18.35
C GLY A 382 -4.62 -16.99 17.36
N GLY A 383 -4.74 -16.27 16.25
CA GLY A 383 -3.63 -15.97 15.35
C GLY A 383 -3.08 -14.57 15.53
N PRO A 384 -2.08 -14.18 14.71
CA PRO A 384 -1.43 -12.89 14.85
C PRO A 384 -2.39 -11.73 14.51
N SER A 385 -2.28 -10.63 15.28
CA SER A 385 -2.94 -9.35 14.96
C SER A 385 -2.15 -8.50 13.95
N GLU A 386 -0.88 -8.82 13.74
CA GLU A 386 0.00 -8.17 12.76
C GLU A 386 1.06 -9.18 12.31
N LEU A 387 1.38 -9.16 11.03
CA LEU A 387 2.46 -9.94 10.43
C LEU A 387 3.42 -8.99 9.72
N ARG A 388 4.71 -9.07 10.05
CA ARG A 388 5.77 -8.31 9.40
C ARG A 388 6.68 -9.27 8.66
N VAL A 389 6.91 -9.00 7.37
CA VAL A 389 7.83 -9.77 6.53
C VAL A 389 8.95 -8.87 6.04
N GLY A 390 10.15 -9.07 6.58
CA GLY A 390 11.40 -8.45 6.16
C GLY A 390 12.19 -9.37 5.22
N LEU A 391 13.04 -8.76 4.41
CA LEU A 391 14.11 -9.45 3.68
C LEU A 391 15.35 -8.62 3.91
N VAL A 392 16.41 -9.26 4.37
CA VAL A 392 17.65 -8.59 4.73
C VAL A 392 18.77 -9.23 3.91
N PRO A 393 19.48 -8.47 3.06
CA PRO A 393 20.69 -8.96 2.42
C PRO A 393 21.67 -9.38 3.51
N ILE A 394 22.23 -10.58 3.38
CA ILE A 394 23.20 -11.08 4.36
C ILE A 394 24.65 -10.87 3.92
N ASN A 395 24.87 -10.56 2.64
CA ASN A 395 26.17 -10.39 2.04
C ASN A 395 26.25 -9.03 1.32
N ASP A 396 27.34 -8.29 1.55
CA ASP A 396 27.63 -7.06 0.80
C ASP A 396 28.52 -7.32 -0.43
N GLY A 397 29.09 -8.52 -0.56
CA GLY A 397 29.78 -8.96 -1.77
C GLY A 397 28.83 -9.51 -2.82
N GLY A 398 29.33 -9.66 -4.05
CA GLY A 398 28.56 -10.20 -5.17
C GLY A 398 28.10 -11.64 -4.88
N PRO A 399 26.90 -12.06 -5.34
CA PRO A 399 26.40 -13.42 -5.16
C PRO A 399 27.09 -14.46 -6.07
N SER A 400 27.77 -14.00 -7.12
CA SER A 400 28.45 -14.82 -8.12
C SER A 400 29.73 -14.14 -8.65
N LEU A 401 30.52 -14.86 -9.45
CA LEU A 401 31.77 -14.35 -10.03
C LEU A 401 31.57 -13.17 -10.99
N ASP A 402 30.51 -13.20 -11.80
CA ASP A 402 30.16 -12.15 -12.77
C ASP A 402 29.66 -10.88 -12.07
N GLU A 403 28.97 -11.05 -10.95
CA GLU A 403 28.42 -9.97 -10.11
C GLU A 403 29.38 -9.54 -8.98
N ALA A 404 30.66 -9.93 -9.05
CA ALA A 404 31.65 -9.63 -8.02
C ALA A 404 31.84 -8.12 -7.79
N VAL A 405 31.83 -7.71 -6.52
CA VAL A 405 31.96 -6.30 -6.12
C VAL A 405 33.40 -5.82 -6.31
N PRO A 406 33.64 -4.67 -6.96
CA PRO A 406 35.00 -4.18 -7.20
C PRO A 406 35.71 -3.76 -5.90
N LEU A 407 36.96 -4.16 -5.76
CA LEU A 407 37.90 -3.73 -4.72
C LEU A 407 38.96 -2.83 -5.35
N THR A 408 39.25 -1.72 -4.69
CA THR A 408 40.38 -0.85 -5.06
C THR A 408 41.65 -1.32 -4.35
N LEU A 409 42.75 -1.45 -5.09
CA LEU A 409 44.05 -1.78 -4.50
C LEU A 409 44.46 -0.70 -3.48
N GLY A 410 44.90 -1.13 -2.29
CA GLY A 410 45.34 -0.28 -1.19
C GLY A 410 44.21 0.33 -0.36
N GLU A 411 42.95 0.15 -0.75
CA GLU A 411 41.79 0.60 0.03
C GLU A 411 41.12 -0.56 0.76
N ARG A 412 40.60 -0.29 1.96
CA ARG A 412 39.82 -1.27 2.71
C ARG A 412 38.36 -1.22 2.28
N PHE A 413 37.86 -2.35 1.82
CA PHE A 413 36.42 -2.60 1.73
C PHE A 413 35.89 -3.00 3.11
N THR A 414 34.72 -2.52 3.49
CA THR A 414 34.01 -2.94 4.71
C THR A 414 32.61 -3.37 4.31
N GLY A 415 32.19 -4.53 4.76
CA GLY A 415 30.87 -5.07 4.48
C GLY A 415 30.54 -6.23 5.40
N LYS A 416 29.48 -6.96 5.06
CA LYS A 416 28.94 -8.07 5.85
C LYS A 416 28.97 -9.36 5.07
N ILE A 417 29.12 -10.46 5.81
CA ILE A 417 28.91 -11.82 5.31
C ILE A 417 28.08 -12.62 6.29
N GLY A 418 27.00 -13.22 5.79
CA GLY A 418 26.11 -14.07 6.56
C GLY A 418 26.70 -15.44 6.85
N ASN A 419 25.98 -16.23 7.65
CA ASN A 419 26.28 -17.64 7.91
C ASN A 419 25.20 -18.55 7.30
N TYR A 420 25.49 -19.84 7.10
CA TYR A 420 24.53 -20.87 6.69
C TYR A 420 24.23 -21.87 7.81
N VAL A 421 22.95 -22.09 8.12
CA VAL A 421 22.46 -23.10 9.08
C VAL A 421 21.59 -24.11 8.33
N GLY A 422 22.21 -25.12 7.72
CA GLY A 422 21.51 -26.22 7.07
C GLY A 422 22.10 -27.57 7.44
N SER A 423 21.27 -28.62 7.46
CA SER A 423 21.65 -30.01 7.74
C SER A 423 22.08 -30.80 6.50
N GLY A 424 22.13 -30.16 5.33
CA GLY A 424 22.46 -30.76 4.03
C GLY A 424 23.78 -30.23 3.46
N SER A 425 24.46 -31.07 2.68
CA SER A 425 25.86 -30.92 2.27
C SER A 425 26.15 -29.97 1.11
N ASP A 426 25.22 -29.15 0.63
CA ASP A 426 25.48 -28.30 -0.53
C ASP A 426 24.92 -26.89 -0.36
N PHE A 427 25.75 -25.91 -0.72
CA PHE A 427 25.50 -24.46 -0.87
C PHE A 427 25.67 -23.55 0.38
N PRO A 428 26.88 -23.02 0.63
CA PRO A 428 27.13 -21.99 1.64
C PRO A 428 26.97 -20.56 1.10
N ALA A 429 26.77 -19.58 2.01
CA ALA A 429 26.78 -18.16 1.68
C ALA A 429 28.18 -17.73 1.17
N TYR A 430 28.30 -17.47 -0.13
CA TYR A 430 29.51 -16.94 -0.75
C TYR A 430 29.37 -15.42 -0.98
N SER A 431 30.50 -14.73 -0.89
CA SER A 431 30.63 -13.32 -1.30
C SER A 431 31.82 -13.19 -2.24
N TYR A 432 31.59 -12.61 -3.42
CA TYR A 432 32.59 -12.46 -4.47
C TYR A 432 33.00 -11.00 -4.64
N TYR A 433 34.31 -10.78 -4.77
CA TYR A 433 34.91 -9.47 -4.87
C TYR A 433 35.99 -9.46 -5.95
N ARG A 434 36.04 -8.46 -6.83
CA ARG A 434 36.95 -8.40 -7.98
C ARG A 434 38.00 -7.32 -7.80
N PHE A 435 39.26 -7.59 -8.09
CA PHE A 435 40.31 -6.57 -8.17
C PHE A 435 41.15 -6.71 -9.44
N GLN A 436 41.79 -5.60 -9.84
CA GLN A 436 42.73 -5.58 -10.95
C GLN A 436 44.17 -5.60 -10.40
N ALA A 437 44.97 -6.57 -10.81
CA ALA A 437 46.42 -6.55 -10.67
C ALA A 437 47.03 -5.80 -11.87
N PRO A 438 47.60 -4.58 -11.71
CA PRO A 438 48.10 -3.79 -12.83
C PRO A 438 49.44 -4.30 -13.38
N THR A 439 50.22 -5.01 -12.56
CA THR A 439 51.56 -5.51 -12.91
C THR A 439 51.81 -6.90 -12.34
N ASP A 440 52.70 -7.66 -12.96
CA ASP A 440 53.23 -8.89 -12.37
C ASP A 440 53.90 -8.60 -11.03
N GLY A 441 53.57 -9.34 -9.98
CA GLY A 441 54.14 -9.12 -8.66
C GLY A 441 53.46 -9.91 -7.56
N THR A 442 53.98 -9.80 -6.34
CA THR A 442 53.34 -10.39 -5.16
C THR A 442 52.24 -9.48 -4.66
N TYR A 443 51.05 -10.01 -4.48
CA TYR A 443 49.90 -9.34 -3.89
C TYR A 443 49.55 -9.99 -2.57
N ARG A 444 49.15 -9.17 -1.60
CA ARG A 444 48.65 -9.57 -0.29
C ARG A 444 47.17 -9.24 -0.21
N ILE A 445 46.35 -10.25 0.09
CA ILE A 445 44.92 -10.15 0.32
C ILE A 445 44.69 -10.42 1.80
N THR A 446 44.23 -9.43 2.54
CA THR A 446 43.87 -9.55 3.95
C THR A 446 42.36 -9.45 4.10
N VAL A 447 41.77 -10.41 4.80
CA VAL A 447 40.38 -10.43 5.19
C VAL A 447 40.34 -10.42 6.71
N ASP A 448 39.73 -9.42 7.33
CA ASP A 448 39.68 -9.25 8.79
C ASP A 448 38.33 -8.70 9.26
N GLY A 449 38.19 -8.39 10.55
CA GLY A 449 36.98 -7.78 11.12
C GLY A 449 35.91 -8.79 11.55
N TYR A 450 36.05 -10.06 11.17
CA TYR A 450 35.17 -11.12 11.65
C TYR A 450 35.55 -11.48 13.10
N SER A 451 34.58 -11.42 14.00
CA SER A 451 34.73 -11.83 15.40
C SER A 451 33.65 -12.84 15.75
N ASN A 452 33.87 -13.67 16.77
CA ASN A 452 32.87 -14.63 17.26
C ASN A 452 32.43 -15.70 16.24
N LEU A 453 33.36 -16.27 15.48
CA LEU A 453 33.07 -17.39 14.56
C LEU A 453 32.49 -18.64 15.24
N GLY A 454 32.54 -18.73 16.58
CA GLY A 454 32.05 -19.89 17.33
C GLY A 454 32.79 -21.17 16.93
N SER A 455 32.04 -22.22 16.55
CA SER A 455 32.56 -23.47 15.97
C SER A 455 32.72 -23.42 14.44
N GLY A 456 32.69 -22.22 13.83
CA GLY A 456 32.77 -22.01 12.39
C GLY A 456 34.15 -21.77 11.81
N SER A 457 34.18 -21.66 10.48
CA SER A 457 35.37 -21.49 9.65
C SER A 457 35.15 -20.42 8.60
N MET A 458 36.13 -19.52 8.45
CA MET A 458 36.24 -18.59 7.33
C MET A 458 37.18 -19.19 6.29
N ARG A 459 36.82 -19.14 5.00
CA ARG A 459 37.68 -19.59 3.90
C ARG A 459 37.74 -18.54 2.82
N ILE A 460 38.90 -18.42 2.19
CA ILE A 460 39.13 -17.51 1.08
C ILE A 460 39.64 -18.35 -0.10
N ALA A 461 39.09 -18.08 -1.27
CA ALA A 461 39.59 -18.63 -2.52
C ALA A 461 39.88 -17.48 -3.50
N LEU A 462 40.95 -17.62 -4.27
CA LEU A 462 41.35 -16.65 -5.29
C LEU A 462 41.19 -17.30 -6.67
N PHE A 463 40.53 -16.58 -7.58
CA PHE A 463 40.28 -16.99 -8.96
C PHE A 463 40.90 -15.96 -9.91
N GLU A 464 41.42 -16.42 -11.03
CA GLU A 464 41.69 -15.56 -12.18
C GLU A 464 40.37 -15.39 -12.96
N ASP A 465 40.03 -14.16 -13.31
CA ASP A 465 38.83 -13.84 -14.08
C ASP A 465 39.12 -14.11 -15.56
N GLN A 466 38.96 -15.37 -16.00
CA GLN A 466 39.22 -15.75 -17.39
C GLN A 466 38.05 -15.37 -18.29
N ASP A 467 38.30 -14.32 -19.08
CA ASP A 467 37.53 -13.75 -20.19
C ASP A 467 36.16 -13.15 -19.86
N ASN A 468 36.01 -11.89 -20.28
CA ASN A 468 34.82 -11.01 -20.31
C ASN A 468 33.57 -11.59 -21.03
N ASN A 469 33.42 -12.91 -21.13
CA ASN A 469 32.43 -13.58 -21.95
C ASN A 469 31.61 -14.67 -21.22
N GLY A 470 31.53 -14.60 -19.89
CA GLY A 470 30.51 -15.30 -19.10
C GLY A 470 30.58 -16.84 -19.07
N SER A 471 31.70 -17.45 -19.50
CA SER A 471 31.87 -18.91 -19.43
C SER A 471 32.76 -19.30 -18.24
N ILE A 472 32.12 -19.89 -17.22
CA ILE A 472 32.74 -20.37 -15.99
C ILE A 472 33.68 -21.54 -16.32
N THR A 473 34.98 -21.33 -16.21
CA THR A 473 35.96 -22.42 -16.17
C THR A 473 36.33 -22.66 -14.71
N PHE A 474 35.82 -23.75 -14.12
CA PHE A 474 36.26 -24.18 -12.79
C PHE A 474 37.74 -24.56 -12.88
N PHE A 475 38.59 -23.79 -12.23
CA PHE A 475 39.91 -24.30 -11.89
C PHE A 475 39.75 -25.26 -10.71
N ASN A 476 40.09 -26.53 -10.95
CA ASN A 476 40.23 -27.57 -9.93
C ASN A 476 40.83 -26.99 -8.63
N ASP A 477 40.12 -27.07 -7.50
CA ASP A 477 40.51 -27.09 -6.06
C ASP A 477 41.93 -26.69 -5.56
N GLN A 478 42.80 -26.05 -6.34
CA GLN A 478 44.24 -26.17 -6.12
C GLN A 478 44.85 -25.14 -5.17
N GLU A 479 44.17 -24.04 -4.82
CA GLU A 479 44.56 -23.26 -3.64
C GLU A 479 43.35 -22.83 -2.82
N ARG A 480 42.62 -23.84 -2.36
CA ARG A 480 41.73 -23.72 -1.22
C ARG A 480 42.59 -23.61 0.05
N PHE A 481 42.59 -22.44 0.67
CA PHE A 481 43.12 -22.29 2.03
C PHE A 481 42.00 -22.60 3.03
N ASP A 482 41.95 -23.85 3.48
CA ASP A 482 41.07 -24.27 4.55
C ASP A 482 41.60 -23.74 5.89
N PHE A 483 40.91 -22.77 6.47
CA PHE A 483 41.10 -22.39 7.87
C PHE A 483 40.04 -23.07 8.73
N THR A 484 40.39 -24.19 9.36
CA THR A 484 39.63 -24.74 10.48
C THR A 484 40.02 -23.99 11.74
N GLY A 485 39.28 -22.91 12.03
CA GLY A 485 39.20 -22.39 13.38
C GLY A 485 38.43 -23.39 14.22
N GLY A 486 39.13 -24.31 14.90
CA GLY A 486 38.49 -25.13 15.91
C GLY A 486 37.96 -24.26 17.06
N PRO A 487 37.08 -24.80 17.92
CA PRO A 487 36.64 -24.09 19.12
C PRO A 487 37.85 -23.54 19.89
N GLY A 488 37.93 -22.20 20.04
CA GLY A 488 39.00 -21.53 20.81
C GLY A 488 40.17 -20.93 20.01
N THR A 489 40.08 -20.77 18.68
CA THR A 489 41.04 -19.95 17.92
C THR A 489 40.47 -18.55 17.65
N ASP A 490 40.94 -17.54 18.38
CA ASP A 490 40.53 -16.13 18.28
C ASP A 490 41.09 -15.40 17.03
N SER A 491 41.19 -16.07 15.89
CA SER A 491 41.65 -15.40 14.67
C SER A 491 40.57 -14.43 14.18
N THR A 492 40.91 -13.15 14.08
CA THR A 492 40.06 -12.06 13.56
C THR A 492 40.52 -11.56 12.19
N SER A 493 41.52 -12.22 11.61
CA SER A 493 42.18 -11.83 10.37
C SER A 493 42.86 -13.02 9.69
N THR A 494 42.74 -13.07 8.36
CA THR A 494 43.38 -14.03 7.46
C THR A 494 44.07 -13.27 6.34
N THR A 495 45.33 -13.64 6.05
CA THR A 495 46.12 -13.03 4.98
C THR A 495 46.61 -14.09 4.00
N LEU A 496 46.48 -13.82 2.72
CA LEU A 496 47.00 -14.60 1.59
C LEU A 496 48.02 -13.75 0.82
N GLU A 497 49.23 -14.27 0.62
CA GLU A 497 50.22 -13.66 -0.27
C GLU A 497 50.47 -14.55 -1.49
N ARG A 498 50.42 -13.97 -2.69
CA ARG A 498 50.66 -14.72 -3.93
C ARG A 498 51.23 -13.87 -5.04
N SER A 499 52.15 -14.46 -5.81
CA SER A 499 52.63 -13.85 -7.05
C SER A 499 51.58 -14.04 -8.15
N LEU A 500 51.08 -12.92 -8.67
CA LEU A 500 50.05 -12.83 -9.70
C LEU A 500 50.64 -12.13 -10.93
N SER A 501 50.18 -12.49 -12.12
CA SER A 501 50.43 -11.72 -13.34
C SER A 501 49.52 -10.49 -13.40
N ALA A 502 49.83 -9.54 -14.27
CA ALA A 502 48.90 -8.47 -14.60
C ALA A 502 47.59 -9.08 -15.15
N GLY A 503 46.46 -8.77 -14.53
CA GLY A 503 45.19 -9.43 -14.82
C GLY A 503 44.09 -9.09 -13.82
N THR A 504 42.90 -9.63 -14.08
CA THR A 504 41.73 -9.46 -13.21
C THR A 504 41.56 -10.70 -12.36
N TYR A 505 41.30 -10.50 -11.06
CA TYR A 505 41.19 -11.58 -10.11
C TYR A 505 39.93 -11.42 -9.25
N VAL A 506 39.33 -12.54 -8.85
CA VAL A 506 38.16 -12.57 -7.97
C VAL A 506 38.51 -13.29 -6.67
N VAL A 507 38.27 -12.62 -5.56
CA VAL A 507 38.33 -13.16 -4.20
C VAL A 507 36.93 -13.64 -3.82
N ARG A 508 36.81 -14.93 -3.49
CA ARG A 508 35.61 -15.48 -2.87
C ARG A 508 35.84 -15.66 -1.39
N VAL A 509 34.99 -15.06 -0.57
CA VAL A 509 34.94 -15.25 0.87
C VAL A 509 33.79 -16.20 1.20
N PHE A 510 34.06 -17.14 2.10
CA PHE A 510 33.12 -18.15 2.58
C PHE A 510 33.10 -18.14 4.11
N ASN A 511 31.90 -18.11 4.67
CA ASN A 511 31.67 -18.32 6.10
C ASN A 511 30.87 -19.62 6.29
N GLY A 512 31.45 -20.62 6.96
CA GLY A 512 30.78 -21.89 7.21
C GLY A 512 30.91 -22.32 8.66
N THR A 513 29.78 -22.39 9.38
CA THR A 513 29.76 -23.00 10.71
C THR A 513 29.83 -24.53 10.67
N GLY A 514 30.71 -25.12 11.48
CA GLY A 514 30.63 -26.52 11.84
C GLY A 514 29.59 -26.70 12.95
N TYR A 515 28.54 -27.47 12.67
CA TYR A 515 27.58 -28.07 13.62
C TYR A 515 27.06 -27.18 14.77
N ARG A 516 25.75 -26.84 14.70
CA ARG A 516 24.90 -26.36 15.82
C ARG A 516 25.65 -25.75 17.00
N ALA A 517 25.72 -24.42 17.06
CA ALA A 517 25.92 -23.73 18.32
C ALA A 517 24.66 -23.95 19.20
N THR A 518 24.49 -25.14 19.77
CA THR A 518 23.59 -25.35 20.90
C THR A 518 24.30 -24.79 22.13
N PHE A 519 24.18 -23.49 22.34
CA PHE A 519 24.26 -22.93 23.68
C PHE A 519 22.87 -23.06 24.30
N GLU A 520 22.75 -23.91 25.31
CA GLU A 520 21.54 -24.01 26.11
C GLU A 520 21.20 -22.64 26.70
N GLY A 521 20.10 -22.03 26.28
CA GLY A 521 19.47 -20.93 26.99
C GLY A 521 19.17 -19.66 26.18
N ASP A 522 19.90 -19.39 25.10
CA ASP A 522 19.70 -18.18 24.29
C ASP A 522 19.59 -18.52 22.81
N ALA A 523 18.53 -18.01 22.16
CA ALA A 523 18.37 -18.07 20.71
C ALA A 523 19.51 -17.27 20.06
N ASN A 524 20.59 -17.92 19.67
CA ASN A 524 21.70 -17.26 18.97
C ASN A 524 21.55 -17.45 17.46
N TYR A 525 21.19 -16.34 16.85
CA TYR A 525 20.81 -16.05 15.46
C TYR A 525 21.95 -16.24 14.45
N LEU A 526 21.60 -16.29 13.16
CA LEU A 526 22.48 -15.93 12.06
C LEU A 526 23.06 -14.54 12.32
N THR A 527 24.35 -14.46 12.64
CA THR A 527 25.04 -13.19 12.79
C THR A 527 25.60 -12.79 11.43
N ASN A 528 25.23 -11.60 10.95
CA ASN A 528 26.00 -10.94 9.89
C ASN A 528 27.35 -10.59 10.50
N LEU A 529 28.42 -11.22 10.03
CA LEU A 529 29.76 -10.90 10.47
C LEU A 529 30.24 -9.68 9.70
N GLU A 530 30.73 -8.69 10.44
CA GLU A 530 31.49 -7.60 9.84
C GLU A 530 32.75 -8.20 9.20
N LEU A 531 33.05 -7.73 7.98
CA LEU A 531 34.12 -8.19 7.13
C LEU A 531 34.85 -6.96 6.59
N SER A 532 36.17 -6.97 6.66
CA SER A 532 37.01 -6.00 5.97
C SER A 532 37.98 -6.71 5.05
N ILE A 533 38.12 -6.22 3.82
CA ILE A 533 39.00 -6.80 2.79
C ILE A 533 39.97 -5.72 2.33
N LEU A 534 41.26 -6.05 2.31
CA LEU A 534 42.33 -5.22 1.77
C LEU A 534 43.14 -6.05 0.77
N VAL A 535 43.31 -5.51 -0.43
CA VAL A 535 44.24 -6.07 -1.43
C VAL A 535 45.34 -5.06 -1.68
N GLU A 536 46.59 -5.44 -1.49
CA GLU A 536 47.75 -4.58 -1.66
C GLU A 536 48.89 -5.29 -2.40
N GLN A 537 49.76 -4.53 -3.05
CA GLN A 537 51.01 -5.01 -3.62
C GLN A 537 52.15 -4.54 -2.70
N PRO A 538 52.71 -5.41 -1.84
CA PRO A 538 53.66 -5.01 -0.78
C PRO A 538 55.00 -4.48 -1.28
#